data_AF-A0A957FC96-F1
#
_entry.id   AF-A0A957FC96-F1
#
_cell.length_a   1.000
_cell.length_b   1.000
_cell.length_c   1.000
_cell.angle_alpha   90.00
_cell.angle_beta   90.00
_cell.angle_gamma   90.00
#
_symmetry.space_group_name_H-M   'P 1'
#
loop_
_entity.id
_entity.type
_entity.pdbx_description
1 polymer ?
#
loop_
_entity_poly.entity_id
_entity_poly.type
_entity_poly.pdbx_seq_one_letter_code
_entity_poly.pdbx_strand_id
1 'polypeptide(L)' 'MPLPYVIYLLRLWMDGEDAATWRFSLEDPRTGARRGFASLDDLMAFLQQETAGAAVRRETSS' A
#
# COMPACT_ATOMS: atom_id res chain seq x y z
N MET A 1 -20.36 4.72 12.69
CA MET A 1 -19.70 3.93 11.62
C MET A 1 -18.43 3.31 12.18
N PRO A 2 -18.13 2.04 11.89
CA PRO A 2 -16.88 1.43 12.33
C PRO A 2 -15.69 2.14 11.68
N LEU A 3 -14.58 2.25 12.40
CA LEU A 3 -13.33 2.80 11.87
C LEU A 3 -12.80 1.88 10.76
N PRO A 4 -12.23 2.42 9.68
CA PRO A 4 -11.66 1.60 8.61
C PRO A 4 -10.51 0.76 9.15
N TYR A 5 -10.55 -0.54 8.87
CA TYR A 5 -9.52 -1.52 9.21
C TYR A 5 -9.03 -2.17 7.93
N VAL A 6 -7.73 -2.05 7.66
CA VAL A 6 -7.09 -2.57 6.45
C VAL A 6 -5.88 -3.39 6.86
N ILE A 7 -5.72 -4.55 6.23
CA ILE A 7 -4.57 -5.45 6.42
C ILE A 7 -3.94 -5.73 5.06
N TYR A 8 -2.62 -5.83 5.06
CA TYR A 8 -1.84 -6.21 3.88
C TYR A 8 -0.76 -7.22 4.27
N LEU A 9 -0.49 -8.17 3.39
CA LEU A 9 0.75 -8.96 3.42
C LEU A 9 1.82 -8.21 2.62
N LEU A 10 2.87 -7.77 3.32
CA LEU A 10 4.03 -7.11 2.72
C LEU A 10 5.13 -8.12 2.41
N ARG A 11 5.62 -8.12 1.17
CA ARG A 11 6.76 -8.91 0.71
C ARG A 11 7.88 -7.99 0.22
N LEU A 12 9.10 -8.30 0.63
CA LEU A 12 10.34 -7.65 0.20
C LEU A 12 11.28 -8.73 -0.31
N TRP A 13 11.91 -8.49 -1.44
CA TRP A 13 12.95 -9.37 -1.98
C TRP A 13 13.94 -8.58 -2.81
N MET A 14 15.14 -9.11 -2.95
CA MET A 14 16.12 -8.60 -3.91
C MET A 14 15.88 -9.26 -5.26
N ASP A 15 15.92 -8.48 -6.33
CA ASP A 15 15.75 -8.93 -7.70
C ASP A 15 16.89 -8.38 -8.57
N GLY A 16 17.39 -9.22 -9.49
CA GLY A 16 18.53 -8.93 -10.36
C GLY A 16 19.82 -9.66 -9.98
N GLU A 17 20.52 -10.18 -10.99
CA GLU A 17 21.81 -10.89 -10.83
C GLU A 17 23.00 -9.92 -10.68
N ASP A 18 23.04 -8.84 -11.48
CA ASP A 18 24.20 -7.93 -11.51
C ASP A 18 24.03 -6.67 -10.64
N ALA A 19 22.78 -6.24 -10.42
CA ALA A 19 22.45 -5.06 -9.61
C ALA A 19 21.22 -5.36 -8.76
N ALA A 20 21.46 -6.02 -7.64
CA ALA A 20 20.42 -6.44 -6.71
C ALA A 20 19.60 -5.20 -6.30
N THR A 21 18.34 -5.17 -6.71
CA THR A 21 17.40 -4.07 -6.44
C THR A 21 16.30 -4.58 -5.54
N TRP A 22 15.96 -3.81 -4.50
CA TRP A 22 14.82 -4.13 -3.66
C TRP A 22 13.51 -4.01 -4.43
N ARG A 23 12.68 -5.04 -4.33
CA ARG A 23 11.31 -5.08 -4.81
C ARG A 23 10.37 -5.23 -3.65
N PHE A 24 9.21 -4.60 -3.76
CA PHE A 24 8.19 -4.60 -2.74
C PHE A 24 6.86 -5.02 -3.34
N SER A 25 6.05 -5.75 -2.59
CA SER A 25 4.66 -6.02 -2.98
C SER A 25 3.76 -6.06 -1.76
N LEU A 26 2.59 -5.46 -1.90
CA LEU A 26 1.47 -5.63 -1.00
C LEU A 26 0.44 -6.57 -1.62
N GLU A 27 -0.19 -7.37 -0.77
CA GLU A 27 -1.35 -8.17 -1.12
C GLU A 27 -2.45 -7.97 -0.08
N ASP A 28 -3.67 -7.72 -0.54
CA ASP A 28 -4.85 -7.71 0.33
C ASP A 28 -5.33 -9.16 0.50
N PRO A 29 -5.21 -9.76 1.70
CA PRO A 29 -5.60 -11.14 1.94
C PRO A 29 -7.10 -11.39 1.81
N ARG A 30 -7.94 -10.34 1.84
CA ARG A 30 -9.40 -10.46 1.70
C ARG A 30 -9.83 -10.61 0.24
N THR A 31 -9.07 -10.03 -0.68
CA THR A 31 -9.40 -9.98 -2.12
C THR A 31 -8.40 -10.71 -2.99
N GLY A 32 -7.20 -11.02 -2.48
CA GLY A 32 -6.06 -11.52 -3.24
C GLY A 32 -5.42 -10.48 -4.15
N ALA A 33 -5.87 -9.22 -4.12
CA ALA A 33 -5.34 -8.17 -4.98
C ALA A 33 -3.88 -7.88 -4.61
N ARG A 34 -3.01 -7.90 -5.62
CA ARG A 34 -1.56 -7.71 -5.46
C ARG A 34 -1.11 -6.45 -6.19
N ARG A 35 -0.29 -5.65 -5.50
CA ARG A 35 0.37 -4.47 -6.06
C ARG A 35 1.88 -4.58 -5.83
N GLY A 36 2.67 -4.33 -6.87
CA GLY A 36 4.13 -4.27 -6.79
C GLY A 36 4.62 -2.82 -6.79
N PHE A 37 5.75 -2.57 -6.14
CA PHE A 37 6.41 -1.27 -6.07
C PHE A 37 7.91 -1.44 -6.36
N ALA A 38 8.47 -0.48 -7.11
CA ALA A 38 9.87 -0.48 -7.50
C ALA A 38 10.78 0.17 -6.45
N SER A 39 10.22 0.92 -5.50
CA SER A 39 10.94 1.61 -4.44
C SER A 39 10.15 1.58 -3.12
N LEU A 40 10.84 1.83 -2.01
CA LEU A 40 10.19 1.99 -0.70
C LEU A 40 9.34 3.27 -0.64
N ASP A 41 9.76 4.33 -1.34
CA ASP A 41 9.03 5.60 -1.37
C ASP A 41 7.67 5.45 -2.04
N ASP A 42 7.58 4.71 -3.15
CA ASP A 42 6.31 4.43 -3.83
C ASP A 42 5.35 3.62 -2.94
N LEU A 43 5.88 2.65 -2.18
CA LEU A 43 5.12 1.88 -1.21
C LEU A 43 4.55 2.78 -0.12
N MET A 44 5.37 3.68 0.43
CA MET A 44 4.96 4.59 1.50
C MET A 44 3.95 5.63 1.00
N ALA A 45 4.15 6.20 -0.19
CA ALA A 45 3.21 7.14 -0.80
C ALA A 45 1.82 6.49 -0.99
N PHE A 46 1.77 5.22 -1.42
CA PHE A 46 0.52 4.47 -1.51
C PHE A 46 -0.16 4.30 -0.14
N LEU A 47 0.57 3.84 0.88
CA LEU A 47 0.00 3.65 2.22
C LEU A 47 -0.49 4.97 2.85
N GLN A 48 0.21 6.08 2.59
CA GLN A 48 -0.23 7.41 3.00
C GLN A 48 -1.54 7.81 2.32
N GLN A 49 -1.69 7.59 1.01
CA GLN A 49 -2.94 7.88 0.29
C GLN A 49 -4.11 7.04 0.81
N GLU A 50 -3.89 5.73 1.00
CA GLU A 50 -4.92 4.81 1.52
C GLU A 50 -5.43 5.22 2.91
N THR A 51 -4.52 5.67 3.78
CA THR A 51 -4.86 6.07 5.15
C THR A 51 -5.36 7.51 5.25
N ALA A 52 -4.98 8.40 4.32
CA ALA A 52 -5.52 9.75 4.23
C ALA A 52 -6.99 9.75 3.77
N GLY A 53 -7.35 8.88 2.82
CA GLY A 53 -8.74 8.73 2.35
C GLY A 53 -9.70 8.20 3.42
N ALA A 54 -9.19 7.47 4.41
CA ALA A 54 -9.94 7.01 5.58
C ALA A 54 -10.32 8.14 6.56
N ALA A 55 -9.60 9.27 6.55
CA ALA A 55 -9.78 10.36 7.52
C ALA A 55 -10.78 11.44 7.06
N VAL A 56 -11.30 11.41 5.82
CA VAL A 56 -12.21 12.46 5.31
C VAL A 56 -13.43 11.87 4.61
N ARG A 57 -14.50 11.68 5.39
CA ARG A 57 -15.84 12.15 5.00
C ARG A 57 -16.33 13.07 6.12
N ARG A 58 -15.87 14.32 6.12
CA ARG A 58 -16.60 15.41 6.77
C ARG A 58 -17.02 16.37 5.68
N GLU A 59 -18.31 16.31 5.38
CA GLU A 59 -19.18 17.38 4.87
C GLU A 59 -18.50 18.52 4.11
N THR A 60 -18.78 18.60 2.81
CA THR A 60 -18.91 19.90 2.15
C THR A 60 -20.23 19.87 1.39
N SER A 61 -21.31 20.05 2.14
CA SER A 61 -22.55 20.63 1.62
C SER A 61 -22.48 22.12 1.93
N SER A 62 -22.30 22.96 0.92
CA SER A 62 -22.65 24.38 0.94
C SER A 62 -22.95 24.82 -0.49
#